data_AF-A0A1F8BK17-F1
#
_entry.id   AF-A0A1F8BK17-F1
#
_cell.length_a   1.000
_cell.length_b   1.000
_cell.length_c   1.000
_cell.angle_alpha   90.00
_cell.angle_beta   90.00
_cell.angle_gamma   90.00
#
_symmetry.space_group_name_H-M   'P 1'
#
loop_
_entity.id
_entity.type
_entity.pdbx_description
1 polymer ?
#
loop_
_entity_poly.entity_id
_entity_poly.type
_entity_poly.pdbx_seq_one_letter_code
_entity_poly.pdbx_strand_id
1 'polypeptide(L)'
;MELKPGQLESGKAVVSNQEQPTEVVLKPIEADTQTPIQPTQETTKTLPKKSKTLTKIFAGFLIFIFLLFAGTLGYYYFAVYDQERFAREISTFSQDFEKVGQALNDTSVSGTTDYEGVIKITDRRKVFLEEKKEELTKIRPPLLGPFRNLKSDLNEVISTLIEVNTEAKSIASLMMSVFDLKDALEPKDNPFGQRTPTVKEVQDLFAGIIPEGQRKGDELFAKTPPRLMEVSFEELKASWNKAKPALSKFLAYVESLDASTPLNLSELNQPNDAQLKAAIEDINTFGRLVDAAINKNSAYDILSYRFAQGDLQAKMSEVGDVQKKIDELTKKYDTN
;
A
#
# COMPACT_ATOMS: atom_id res chain seq x y z
N MET A 1 -1.91 -22.95 41.93
CA MET A 1 -3.24 -23.43 41.51
C MET A 1 -3.08 -24.08 40.16
N GLU A 2 -3.28 -25.38 40.11
CA GLU A 2 -3.48 -26.12 38.85
C GLU A 2 -4.97 -26.10 38.50
N LEU A 3 -5.31 -26.29 37.21
CA LEU A 3 -6.32 -27.25 36.80
C LEU A 3 -6.33 -27.46 35.27
N LYS A 4 -6.26 -28.72 34.88
CA LYS A 4 -6.52 -29.34 33.58
C LYS A 4 -7.28 -30.66 33.89
N PRO A 5 -7.88 -31.36 32.92
CA PRO A 5 -8.40 -30.93 31.61
C PRO A 5 -9.88 -31.37 31.46
N GLY A 6 -10.41 -31.39 30.23
CA GLY A 6 -11.66 -32.08 29.91
C GLY A 6 -11.74 -32.48 28.43
N GLN A 7 -11.70 -33.78 28.14
CA GLN A 7 -12.09 -34.35 26.84
C GLN A 7 -13.46 -35.03 26.99
N LEU A 8 -14.19 -35.17 25.87
CA LEU A 8 -15.03 -36.35 25.64
C LEU A 8 -15.25 -36.57 24.14
N GLU A 9 -15.08 -37.81 23.68
CA GLU A 9 -15.40 -38.26 22.33
C GLU A 9 -16.81 -38.89 22.28
N SER A 10 -17.28 -39.16 21.04
CA SER A 10 -18.03 -40.37 20.62
C SER A 10 -19.33 -40.08 19.85
N GLY A 11 -19.71 -41.02 18.97
CA GLY A 11 -20.96 -41.02 18.20
C GLY A 11 -20.77 -41.36 16.72
N LYS A 12 -21.14 -42.58 16.29
CA LYS A 12 -20.93 -43.05 14.90
C LYS A 12 -22.04 -44.00 14.40
N ALA A 13 -22.50 -43.74 13.17
CA ALA A 13 -23.17 -44.67 12.22
C ALA A 13 -24.64 -45.11 12.44
N VAL A 14 -25.16 -45.80 11.40
CA VAL A 14 -26.49 -46.44 11.19
C VAL A 14 -27.62 -45.45 10.84
N VAL A 15 -28.35 -45.43 9.70
CA VAL A 15 -28.73 -46.37 8.58
C VAL A 15 -30.08 -47.11 8.74
N SER A 16 -31.11 -46.63 8.02
CA SER A 16 -32.22 -47.36 7.32
C SER A 16 -33.15 -46.29 6.70
N ASN A 17 -33.72 -46.30 5.49
CA ASN A 17 -34.14 -47.31 4.50
C ASN A 17 -35.56 -47.88 4.74
N GLN A 18 -36.55 -47.40 3.95
CA GLN A 18 -37.94 -47.87 3.70
C GLN A 18 -38.64 -46.84 2.77
N GLU A 19 -39.63 -47.13 1.90
CA GLU A 19 -40.17 -48.40 1.38
C GLU A 19 -40.93 -48.18 0.03
N GLN A 20 -41.33 -49.26 -0.65
CA GLN A 20 -42.29 -49.32 -1.79
C GLN A 20 -43.71 -49.69 -1.24
N PRO A 21 -44.78 -50.11 -1.98
CA PRO A 21 -44.94 -50.51 -3.39
C PRO A 21 -46.14 -49.80 -4.11
N THR A 22 -46.72 -50.26 -5.23
CA THR A 22 -47.74 -51.35 -5.32
C THR A 22 -47.94 -51.81 -6.78
N GLU A 23 -48.51 -53.02 -6.97
CA GLU A 23 -48.56 -53.82 -8.21
C GLU A 23 -50.01 -54.18 -8.63
N VAL A 24 -50.28 -54.27 -9.95
CA VAL A 24 -51.46 -54.94 -10.59
C VAL A 24 -51.02 -55.45 -11.99
N VAL A 25 -51.29 -56.63 -12.58
CA VAL A 25 -51.93 -57.96 -12.26
C VAL A 25 -53.04 -58.36 -13.26
N LEU A 26 -52.64 -59.09 -14.32
CA LEU A 26 -53.41 -60.13 -15.08
C LEU A 26 -54.68 -59.72 -15.87
N LYS A 27 -55.27 -60.48 -16.83
CA LYS A 27 -55.15 -61.88 -17.37
C LYS A 27 -55.59 -61.92 -18.89
N PRO A 28 -55.61 -63.06 -19.64
CA PRO A 28 -55.84 -63.16 -21.10
C PRO A 28 -57.15 -63.89 -21.55
N ILE A 29 -57.30 -64.15 -22.87
CA ILE A 29 -58.22 -65.05 -23.64
C ILE A 29 -57.65 -65.08 -25.11
N GLU A 30 -57.38 -66.15 -25.89
CA GLU A 30 -58.09 -67.39 -26.36
C GLU A 30 -59.18 -67.17 -27.44
N ALA A 31 -59.42 -67.96 -28.52
CA ALA A 31 -58.74 -69.04 -29.29
C ALA A 31 -59.52 -69.26 -30.65
N ASP A 32 -59.18 -70.05 -31.70
CA ASP A 32 -58.04 -70.93 -32.04
C ASP A 32 -57.39 -70.53 -33.42
N THR A 33 -57.58 -71.08 -34.64
CA THR A 33 -58.41 -72.20 -35.19
C THR A 33 -57.80 -72.86 -36.46
N GLN A 34 -57.48 -74.16 -36.39
CA GLN A 34 -57.33 -75.21 -37.45
C GLN A 34 -56.44 -75.02 -38.73
N THR A 35 -55.20 -75.54 -38.65
CA THR A 35 -54.53 -76.64 -39.44
C THR A 35 -55.00 -77.14 -40.84
N PRO A 36 -54.20 -77.94 -41.61
CA PRO A 36 -52.75 -78.30 -41.52
C PRO A 36 -51.95 -78.33 -42.86
N ILE A 37 -50.62 -78.57 -42.80
CA ILE A 37 -49.87 -79.70 -43.43
C ILE A 37 -48.36 -79.58 -43.05
N GLN A 38 -47.63 -80.71 -43.01
CA GLN A 38 -46.23 -80.87 -42.56
C GLN A 38 -45.22 -81.01 -43.75
N PRO A 39 -43.92 -81.38 -43.55
CA PRO A 39 -42.86 -80.63 -42.87
C PRO A 39 -41.54 -80.53 -43.68
N THR A 40 -40.69 -79.53 -43.40
CA THR A 40 -39.27 -79.53 -43.87
C THR A 40 -38.33 -78.99 -42.78
N GLN A 41 -37.07 -79.43 -42.81
CA GLN A 41 -36.07 -79.28 -41.74
C GLN A 41 -35.42 -77.89 -41.64
N GLU A 42 -34.69 -77.68 -40.55
CA GLU A 42 -33.95 -76.46 -40.23
C GLU A 42 -32.83 -76.13 -41.24
N THR A 43 -32.68 -74.85 -41.57
CA THR A 43 -31.33 -74.24 -41.63
C THR A 43 -31.43 -72.77 -41.23
N THR A 44 -31.40 -72.52 -39.92
CA THR A 44 -31.43 -71.15 -39.37
C THR A 44 -30.24 -70.35 -39.87
N LYS A 45 -30.48 -69.35 -40.74
CA LYS A 45 -29.47 -68.34 -41.09
C LYS A 45 -29.10 -67.55 -39.83
N THR A 46 -28.00 -67.91 -39.20
CA THR A 46 -27.45 -67.20 -38.05
C THR A 46 -27.00 -65.80 -38.47
N LEU A 47 -27.70 -64.77 -37.97
CA LEU A 47 -27.16 -63.40 -38.05
C LEU A 47 -25.78 -63.38 -37.36
N PRO A 48 -24.77 -62.69 -37.93
CA PRO A 48 -23.44 -62.59 -37.32
C PRO A 48 -23.47 -61.72 -36.05
N LYS A 49 -23.83 -62.35 -34.92
CA LYS A 49 -24.06 -61.72 -33.60
C LYS A 49 -22.75 -61.31 -32.91
N LYS A 50 -21.89 -60.51 -33.56
CA LYS A 50 -20.61 -60.06 -32.96
C LYS A 50 -20.03 -58.72 -33.47
N SER A 51 -20.80 -57.64 -33.44
CA SER A 51 -20.28 -56.27 -33.60
C SER A 51 -20.08 -55.50 -32.27
N LYS A 52 -20.83 -55.82 -31.21
CA LYS A 52 -20.85 -55.06 -29.95
C LYS A 52 -19.48 -54.86 -29.28
N THR A 53 -18.50 -55.74 -29.51
CA THR A 53 -17.13 -55.56 -29.00
C THR A 53 -16.37 -54.51 -29.80
N LEU A 54 -16.42 -54.55 -31.13
CA LEU A 54 -15.80 -53.53 -31.99
C LEU A 54 -16.43 -52.16 -31.78
N THR A 55 -17.76 -52.06 -31.68
CA THR A 55 -18.43 -50.78 -31.38
C THR A 55 -18.03 -50.21 -30.02
N LYS A 56 -17.83 -51.06 -29.00
CA LYS A 56 -17.33 -50.62 -27.68
C LYS A 56 -15.87 -50.17 -27.72
N ILE A 57 -14.99 -50.88 -28.45
CA ILE A 57 -13.59 -50.49 -28.63
C ILE A 57 -13.52 -49.16 -29.40
N PHE A 58 -14.29 -49.01 -30.48
CA PHE A 58 -14.33 -47.80 -31.29
C PHE A 58 -14.92 -46.61 -30.52
N ALA A 59 -15.96 -46.82 -29.71
CA ALA A 59 -16.49 -45.78 -28.82
C ALA A 59 -15.48 -45.40 -27.72
N GLY A 60 -14.77 -46.36 -27.11
CA GLY A 60 -13.70 -46.09 -26.16
C GLY A 60 -12.53 -45.33 -26.79
N PHE A 61 -12.18 -45.66 -28.03
CA PHE A 61 -11.14 -44.97 -28.81
C PHE A 61 -11.57 -43.55 -29.21
N LEU A 62 -12.83 -43.33 -29.58
CA LEU A 62 -13.39 -42.00 -29.81
C LEU A 62 -13.41 -41.16 -28.53
N ILE A 63 -13.80 -41.74 -27.38
CA ILE A 63 -13.74 -41.05 -26.08
C ILE A 63 -12.29 -40.71 -25.71
N PHE A 64 -11.34 -41.61 -25.94
CA PHE A 64 -9.92 -41.37 -25.71
C PHE A 64 -9.37 -40.27 -26.64
N ILE A 65 -9.73 -40.26 -27.92
CA ILE A 65 -9.42 -39.17 -28.85
C ILE A 65 -10.06 -37.85 -28.37
N PHE A 66 -11.32 -37.85 -27.93
CA PHE A 66 -11.98 -36.64 -27.46
C PHE A 66 -11.35 -36.10 -26.17
N LEU A 67 -10.90 -36.97 -25.27
CA LEU A 67 -10.13 -36.61 -24.07
C LEU A 67 -8.73 -36.10 -24.42
N LEU A 68 -8.06 -36.69 -25.42
CA LEU A 68 -6.77 -36.20 -25.92
C LEU A 68 -6.92 -34.83 -26.59
N PHE A 69 -7.92 -34.62 -27.44
CA PHE A 69 -8.19 -33.33 -28.09
C PHE A 69 -8.63 -32.26 -27.08
N ALA A 70 -9.52 -32.59 -26.13
CA ALA A 70 -9.86 -31.68 -25.03
C ALA A 70 -8.63 -31.36 -24.16
N GLY A 71 -7.76 -32.36 -23.94
CA GLY A 71 -6.50 -32.19 -23.24
C GLY A 71 -5.49 -31.31 -23.98
N THR A 72 -5.31 -31.47 -25.29
CA THR A 72 -4.35 -30.69 -26.08
C THR A 72 -4.86 -29.30 -26.43
N LEU A 73 -6.14 -29.12 -26.78
CA LEU A 73 -6.73 -27.79 -26.95
C LEU A 73 -6.80 -27.06 -25.60
N GLY A 74 -7.16 -27.74 -24.51
CA GLY A 74 -7.15 -27.16 -23.17
C GLY A 74 -5.74 -26.75 -22.73
N TYR A 75 -4.75 -27.62 -22.93
CA TYR A 75 -3.34 -27.32 -22.66
C TYR A 75 -2.85 -26.14 -23.50
N TYR A 76 -3.09 -26.13 -24.82
CA TYR A 76 -2.71 -25.02 -25.69
C TYR A 76 -3.37 -23.71 -25.27
N TYR A 77 -4.67 -23.74 -24.92
CA TYR A 77 -5.39 -22.58 -24.42
C TYR A 77 -4.75 -22.01 -23.14
N PHE A 78 -4.43 -22.83 -22.13
CA PHE A 78 -3.87 -22.35 -20.86
C PHE A 78 -2.34 -22.11 -20.87
N ALA A 79 -1.59 -22.79 -21.74
CA ALA A 79 -0.12 -22.65 -21.82
C ALA A 79 0.33 -21.57 -22.81
N VAL A 80 -0.50 -21.23 -23.79
CA VAL A 80 -0.20 -20.26 -24.85
C VAL A 80 -1.19 -19.10 -24.81
N TYR A 81 -2.45 -19.32 -25.22
CA TYR A 81 -3.42 -18.22 -25.43
C TYR A 81 -3.78 -17.41 -24.16
N ASP A 82 -3.98 -18.06 -23.02
CA ASP A 82 -4.28 -17.41 -21.73
C ASP A 82 -3.08 -16.58 -21.23
N GLN A 83 -1.85 -16.96 -21.62
CA GLN A 83 -0.62 -16.22 -21.33
C GLN A 83 -0.38 -15.07 -22.33
N GLU A 84 -0.64 -15.27 -23.62
CA GLU A 84 -0.57 -14.21 -24.64
C GLU A 84 -1.63 -13.11 -24.44
N ARG A 85 -2.83 -13.45 -23.94
CA ARG A 85 -3.83 -12.45 -23.56
C ARG A 85 -3.35 -11.66 -22.34
N PHE A 86 -2.92 -12.35 -21.29
CA PHE A 86 -2.39 -11.72 -20.08
C PHE A 86 -1.14 -10.86 -20.35
N ALA A 87 -0.26 -11.28 -21.26
CA ALA A 87 0.91 -10.52 -21.67
C ALA A 87 0.53 -9.16 -22.25
N ARG A 88 -0.44 -9.12 -23.17
CA ARG A 88 -0.94 -7.87 -23.76
C ARG A 88 -1.68 -7.01 -22.74
N GLU A 89 -2.52 -7.61 -21.89
CA GLU A 89 -3.19 -6.89 -20.79
C GLU A 89 -2.17 -6.22 -19.84
N ILE A 90 -1.12 -6.92 -19.42
CA ILE A 90 -0.08 -6.41 -18.51
C ILE A 90 0.88 -5.44 -19.22
N SER A 91 1.27 -5.70 -20.48
CA SER A 91 2.14 -4.81 -21.27
C SER A 91 1.47 -3.45 -21.48
N THR A 92 0.20 -3.43 -21.91
CA THR A 92 -0.58 -2.17 -22.02
C THR A 92 -0.70 -1.47 -20.66
N PHE A 93 -1.00 -2.21 -19.59
CA PHE A 93 -1.09 -1.65 -18.25
C PHE A 93 0.24 -1.03 -17.78
N SER A 94 1.38 -1.68 -18.01
CA SER A 94 2.70 -1.17 -17.61
C SER A 94 3.06 0.08 -18.42
N GLN A 95 2.82 0.09 -19.73
CA GLN A 95 3.08 1.26 -20.58
C GLN A 95 2.25 2.48 -20.14
N ASP A 96 0.96 2.30 -19.84
CA ASP A 96 0.12 3.39 -19.30
C ASP A 96 0.53 3.80 -17.87
N PHE A 97 0.94 2.84 -17.03
CA PHE A 97 1.40 3.08 -15.67
C PHE A 97 2.71 3.90 -15.66
N GLU A 98 3.69 3.48 -16.46
CA GLU A 98 4.99 4.15 -16.60
C GLU A 98 4.83 5.55 -17.19
N LYS A 99 4.04 5.70 -18.25
CA LYS A 99 3.81 6.99 -18.93
C LYS A 99 3.13 8.03 -18.04
N VAL A 100 2.08 7.64 -17.31
CA VAL A 100 1.39 8.57 -16.39
C VAL A 100 2.21 8.76 -15.11
N GLY A 101 2.89 7.71 -14.63
CA GLY A 101 3.80 7.77 -13.50
C GLY A 101 4.98 8.72 -13.71
N GLN A 102 5.56 8.76 -14.92
CA GLN A 102 6.60 9.73 -15.31
C GLN A 102 6.07 11.16 -15.22
N ALA A 103 4.91 11.47 -15.83
CA ALA A 103 4.31 12.80 -15.76
C ALA A 103 3.96 13.25 -14.31
N LEU A 104 3.64 12.31 -13.42
CA LEU A 104 3.43 12.58 -11.98
C LEU A 104 4.75 12.69 -11.19
N ASN A 105 5.87 12.25 -11.74
CA ASN A 105 7.20 12.37 -11.15
C ASN A 105 7.97 13.60 -11.64
N ASP A 106 7.67 14.11 -12.83
CA ASP A 106 8.19 15.38 -13.36
C ASP A 106 7.65 16.61 -12.61
N THR A 107 6.69 16.44 -11.69
CA THR A 107 6.21 17.52 -10.81
C THR A 107 7.22 17.81 -9.69
N SER A 108 8.03 18.85 -9.85
CA SER A 108 9.00 19.32 -8.86
C SER A 108 8.38 20.16 -7.75
N VAL A 109 8.90 20.05 -6.53
CA VAL A 109 8.74 21.04 -5.46
C VAL A 109 9.57 22.30 -5.74
N SER A 110 9.12 23.44 -5.22
CA SER A 110 9.72 24.76 -5.44
C SER A 110 10.96 25.05 -4.58
N GLY A 111 11.19 24.28 -3.52
CA GLY A 111 12.31 24.47 -2.59
C GLY A 111 12.44 23.33 -1.57
N THR A 112 13.47 23.40 -0.72
CA THR A 112 13.76 22.38 0.30
C THR A 112 12.72 22.28 1.41
N THR A 113 11.93 23.34 1.63
CA THR A 113 10.87 23.44 2.66
C THR A 113 9.46 23.46 2.08
N ASP A 114 9.28 23.18 0.79
CA ASP A 114 7.97 23.14 0.11
C ASP A 114 7.19 21.85 0.44
N TYR A 115 6.83 21.71 1.72
CA TYR A 115 6.09 20.57 2.26
C TYR A 115 4.65 20.53 1.73
N GLU A 116 4.05 21.68 1.41
CA GLU A 116 2.72 21.74 0.80
C GLU A 116 2.74 21.14 -0.61
N GLY A 117 3.79 21.41 -1.40
CA GLY A 117 4.06 20.75 -2.68
C GLY A 117 4.22 19.23 -2.53
N VAL A 118 4.97 18.75 -1.51
CA VAL A 118 5.08 17.31 -1.21
C VAL A 118 3.71 16.68 -0.97
N ILE A 119 2.86 17.31 -0.15
CA ILE A 119 1.50 16.82 0.15
C ILE A 119 0.67 16.75 -1.14
N LYS A 120 0.68 17.81 -1.96
CA LYS A 120 -0.03 17.85 -3.25
C LYS A 120 0.44 16.77 -4.23
N ILE A 121 1.74 16.48 -4.29
CA ILE A 121 2.32 15.46 -5.17
C ILE A 121 2.00 14.05 -4.66
N THR A 122 2.17 13.79 -3.38
CA THR A 122 1.90 12.47 -2.77
C THR A 122 0.42 12.09 -2.80
N ASP A 123 -0.50 13.05 -2.64
CA ASP A 123 -1.95 12.81 -2.87
C ASP A 123 -2.26 12.44 -4.33
N ARG A 124 -1.71 13.17 -5.30
CA ARG A 124 -1.90 12.86 -6.74
C ARG A 124 -1.36 11.48 -7.10
N ARG A 125 -0.14 11.15 -6.62
CA ARG A 125 0.47 9.82 -6.78
C ARG A 125 -0.43 8.74 -6.15
N LYS A 126 -0.95 8.98 -4.94
CA LYS A 126 -1.84 8.04 -4.24
C LYS A 126 -3.12 7.76 -5.02
N VAL A 127 -3.85 8.79 -5.46
CA VAL A 127 -5.10 8.63 -6.23
C VAL A 127 -4.83 7.82 -7.50
N PHE A 128 -3.80 8.16 -8.27
CA PHE A 128 -3.39 7.41 -9.46
C PHE A 128 -3.05 5.94 -9.17
N LEU A 129 -2.34 5.66 -8.06
CA LEU A 129 -2.02 4.30 -7.65
C LEU A 129 -3.26 3.50 -7.22
N GLU A 130 -4.23 4.15 -6.57
CA GLU A 130 -5.52 3.53 -6.19
C GLU A 130 -6.38 3.25 -7.43
N GLU A 131 -6.43 4.16 -8.41
CA GLU A 131 -7.07 3.95 -9.72
C GLU A 131 -6.41 2.79 -10.50
N LYS A 132 -5.08 2.77 -10.59
CA LYS A 132 -4.33 1.70 -11.26
C LYS A 132 -4.44 0.36 -10.54
N LYS A 133 -4.57 0.34 -9.22
CA LYS A 133 -4.88 -0.87 -8.45
C LYS A 133 -6.26 -1.43 -8.82
N GLU A 134 -7.25 -0.57 -8.95
CA GLU A 134 -8.60 -0.95 -9.38
C GLU A 134 -8.66 -1.39 -10.86
N GLU A 135 -7.91 -0.76 -11.76
CA GLU A 135 -7.71 -1.28 -13.12
C GLU A 135 -7.09 -2.67 -13.16
N LEU A 136 -6.05 -2.91 -12.36
CA LEU A 136 -5.38 -4.20 -12.27
C LEU A 136 -6.31 -5.32 -11.78
N THR A 137 -7.37 -5.03 -11.01
CA THR A 137 -8.36 -6.06 -10.62
C THR A 137 -9.04 -6.72 -11.82
N LYS A 138 -9.20 -5.99 -12.92
CA LYS A 138 -9.95 -6.38 -14.14
C LYS A 138 -9.14 -7.34 -15.04
N ILE A 139 -7.82 -7.24 -15.00
CA ILE A 139 -6.88 -8.12 -15.73
C ILE A 139 -6.99 -9.55 -15.19
N ARG A 140 -7.16 -10.56 -16.05
CA ARG A 140 -7.32 -11.95 -15.59
C ARG A 140 -5.97 -12.70 -15.64
N PRO A 141 -5.42 -13.15 -14.49
CA PRO A 141 -4.16 -13.91 -14.48
C PRO A 141 -4.35 -15.28 -15.18
N PRO A 142 -3.28 -15.83 -15.78
CA PRO A 142 -3.33 -17.13 -16.42
C PRO A 142 -3.38 -18.23 -15.35
N LEU A 143 -4.14 -19.31 -15.60
CA LEU A 143 -4.29 -20.38 -14.59
C LEU A 143 -3.00 -21.17 -14.33
N LEU A 144 -2.10 -21.21 -15.31
CA LEU A 144 -0.87 -22.01 -15.30
C LEU A 144 0.30 -21.22 -15.92
N GLY A 145 1.52 -21.66 -15.62
CA GLY A 145 2.76 -21.07 -16.16
C GLY A 145 3.45 -20.09 -15.19
N PRO A 146 4.62 -19.55 -15.59
CA PRO A 146 5.50 -18.78 -14.71
C PRO A 146 4.89 -17.45 -14.25
N PHE A 147 4.15 -16.77 -15.13
CA PHE A 147 3.62 -15.43 -14.86
C PHE A 147 2.28 -15.40 -14.10
N ARG A 148 1.74 -16.56 -13.66
CA ARG A 148 0.45 -16.65 -12.96
C ARG A 148 0.35 -15.79 -11.69
N ASN A 149 1.48 -15.57 -11.02
CA ASN A 149 1.57 -14.76 -9.80
C ASN A 149 1.69 -13.25 -10.10
N LEU A 150 2.13 -12.84 -11.29
CA LEU A 150 2.60 -11.48 -11.57
C LEU A 150 1.57 -10.38 -11.24
N LYS A 151 0.27 -10.66 -11.42
CA LYS A 151 -0.81 -9.75 -10.98
C LYS A 151 -0.79 -9.49 -9.47
N SER A 152 -0.53 -10.52 -8.66
CA SER A 152 -0.42 -10.41 -7.21
C SER A 152 0.81 -9.59 -6.84
N ASP A 153 1.97 -9.94 -7.40
CA ASP A 153 3.25 -9.25 -7.19
C ASP A 153 3.13 -7.75 -7.54
N LEU A 154 2.50 -7.42 -8.66
CA LEU A 154 2.27 -6.04 -9.11
C LEU A 154 1.24 -5.30 -8.23
N ASN A 155 0.20 -5.98 -7.75
CA ASN A 155 -0.75 -5.42 -6.78
C ASN A 155 -0.08 -5.14 -5.41
N GLU A 156 0.89 -5.95 -5.00
CA GLU A 156 1.69 -5.77 -3.78
C GLU A 156 2.67 -4.59 -3.92
N VAL A 157 3.32 -4.45 -5.08
CA VAL A 157 4.11 -3.25 -5.45
C VAL A 157 3.26 -1.98 -5.41
N ILE A 158 2.09 -1.96 -6.06
CA ILE A 158 1.20 -0.77 -6.05
C ILE A 158 0.71 -0.48 -4.62
N SER A 159 0.42 -1.51 -3.82
CA SER A 159 0.05 -1.35 -2.40
C SER A 159 1.18 -0.75 -1.56
N THR A 160 2.43 -1.17 -1.79
CA THR A 160 3.62 -0.59 -1.17
C THR A 160 3.78 0.87 -1.56
N LEU A 161 3.61 1.22 -2.84
CA LEU A 161 3.71 2.62 -3.29
C LEU A 161 2.63 3.51 -2.65
N ILE A 162 1.43 2.98 -2.36
CA ILE A 162 0.37 3.68 -1.61
C ILE A 162 0.75 3.86 -0.13
N GLU A 163 1.34 2.84 0.51
CA GLU A 163 1.89 2.91 1.88
C GLU A 163 2.97 3.99 1.97
N VAL A 164 3.96 3.97 1.06
CA VAL A 164 5.05 4.94 0.96
C VAL A 164 4.53 6.37 0.76
N ASN A 165 3.58 6.61 -0.14
CA ASN A 165 3.02 7.96 -0.35
C ASN A 165 2.19 8.44 0.84
N THR A 166 1.50 7.53 1.56
CA THR A 166 0.74 7.87 2.77
C THR A 166 1.67 8.27 3.93
N GLU A 167 2.79 7.57 4.11
CA GLU A 167 3.81 7.93 5.10
C GLU A 167 4.54 9.23 4.70
N ALA A 168 4.91 9.39 3.41
CA ALA A 168 5.53 10.61 2.89
C ALA A 168 4.66 11.87 3.12
N LYS A 169 3.34 11.77 2.89
CA LYS A 169 2.38 12.83 3.21
C LYS A 169 2.33 13.15 4.70
N SER A 170 2.38 12.12 5.54
CA SER A 170 2.33 12.26 7.01
C SER A 170 3.60 12.95 7.53
N ILE A 171 4.77 12.55 7.01
CA ILE A 171 6.07 13.19 7.26
C ILE A 171 6.06 14.66 6.82
N ALA A 172 5.61 14.95 5.59
CA ALA A 172 5.51 16.34 5.12
C ALA A 172 4.55 17.19 5.96
N SER A 173 3.42 16.63 6.41
CA SER A 173 2.46 17.33 7.28
C SER A 173 3.04 17.64 8.67
N LEU A 174 3.87 16.73 9.21
CA LEU A 174 4.63 16.99 10.43
C LEU A 174 5.70 18.06 10.20
N MET A 175 6.50 17.94 9.14
CA MET A 175 7.59 18.88 8.86
C MET A 175 7.11 20.30 8.51
N MET A 176 5.95 20.42 7.86
CA MET A 176 5.25 21.70 7.70
C MET A 176 4.89 22.31 9.07
N SER A 177 4.44 21.50 10.03
CA SER A 177 4.15 21.95 11.40
C SER A 177 5.42 22.33 12.20
N VAL A 178 6.56 21.72 11.89
CA VAL A 178 7.88 22.07 12.45
C VAL A 178 8.40 23.39 11.86
N PHE A 179 8.23 23.58 10.55
CA PHE A 179 8.58 24.83 9.86
C PHE A 179 7.69 26.00 10.32
N ASP A 180 6.38 25.77 10.45
CA ASP A 180 5.41 26.71 11.02
C ASP A 180 5.78 27.20 12.43
N LEU A 181 6.46 26.36 13.22
CA LEU A 181 6.96 26.71 14.55
C LEU A 181 8.26 27.51 14.49
N LYS A 182 9.16 27.19 13.54
CA LYS A 182 10.37 27.98 13.28
C LYS A 182 10.02 29.40 12.86
N ASP A 183 9.19 29.57 11.83
CA ASP A 183 8.73 30.87 11.30
C ASP A 183 8.00 31.72 12.37
N ALA A 184 7.34 31.07 13.33
CA ALA A 184 6.66 31.75 14.44
C ALA A 184 7.55 32.07 15.65
N LEU A 185 8.77 31.53 15.71
CA LEU A 185 9.76 31.84 16.76
C LEU A 185 10.87 32.77 16.24
N GLU A 186 11.10 32.81 14.93
CA GLU A 186 12.11 33.65 14.30
C GLU A 186 11.54 35.02 13.90
N PRO A 187 12.17 36.14 14.30
CA PRO A 187 11.77 37.46 13.82
C PRO A 187 11.94 37.56 12.29
N LYS A 188 10.88 38.00 11.60
CA LYS A 188 10.90 38.26 10.15
C LYS A 188 12.07 39.16 9.76
N ASP A 189 12.68 38.86 8.61
CA ASP A 189 13.91 39.50 8.12
C ASP A 189 13.98 41.00 8.39
N ASN A 190 15.06 41.40 9.06
CA ASN A 190 15.43 42.80 9.31
C ASN A 190 14.32 43.64 9.99
N PRO A 191 13.78 43.21 11.15
CA PRO A 191 12.55 43.77 11.73
C PRO A 191 12.69 45.23 12.20
N PHE A 192 13.93 45.70 12.37
CA PHE A 192 14.23 47.07 12.79
C PHE A 192 14.96 47.90 11.72
N GLY A 193 15.40 47.31 10.61
CA GLY A 193 16.27 47.99 9.64
C GLY A 193 17.69 48.20 10.14
N GLN A 194 18.39 49.21 9.61
CA GLN A 194 19.76 49.57 10.00
C GLN A 194 19.87 50.41 11.28
N ARG A 195 18.77 50.61 12.03
CA ARG A 195 18.76 51.40 13.27
C ARG A 195 18.81 50.51 14.51
N THR A 196 19.40 51.02 15.58
CA THR A 196 19.24 50.46 16.93
C THR A 196 17.77 50.58 17.36
N PRO A 197 17.09 49.50 17.74
CA PRO A 197 15.76 49.58 18.34
C PRO A 197 15.84 50.08 19.79
N THR A 198 14.71 50.59 20.29
CA THR A 198 14.51 50.75 21.74
C THR A 198 14.17 49.40 22.38
N VAL A 199 14.45 49.25 23.67
CA VAL A 199 14.01 48.10 24.47
C VAL A 199 12.50 47.86 24.30
N LYS A 200 11.67 48.92 24.26
CA LYS A 200 10.22 48.79 24.09
C LYS A 200 9.83 48.05 22.80
N GLU A 201 10.47 48.38 21.68
CA GLU A 201 10.20 47.73 20.39
C GLU A 201 10.63 46.27 20.37
N VAL A 202 11.65 45.92 21.17
CA VAL A 202 12.13 44.54 21.35
C VAL A 202 11.22 43.76 22.30
N GLN A 203 10.70 44.41 23.36
CA GLN A 203 9.63 43.86 24.21
C GLN A 203 8.39 43.53 23.38
N ASP A 204 7.90 44.48 22.58
CA ASP A 204 6.70 44.29 21.76
C ASP A 204 6.88 43.21 20.68
N LEU A 205 8.09 43.09 20.11
CA LEU A 205 8.45 42.01 19.19
C LEU A 205 8.36 40.63 19.87
N PHE A 206 9.05 40.44 21.00
CA PHE A 206 9.09 39.14 21.68
C PHE A 206 7.78 38.78 22.38
N ALA A 207 7.01 39.76 22.88
CA ALA A 207 5.68 39.56 23.44
C ALA A 207 4.64 39.11 22.38
N GLY A 208 4.86 39.44 21.10
CA GLY A 208 4.09 38.88 19.98
C GLY A 208 4.55 37.47 19.58
N ILE A 209 5.86 37.29 19.40
CA ILE A 209 6.48 36.05 18.89
C ILE A 209 6.33 34.88 19.87
N ILE A 210 6.71 35.08 21.13
CA ILE A 210 6.88 33.96 22.08
C ILE A 210 5.56 33.24 22.40
N PRO A 211 4.43 33.92 22.68
CA PRO A 211 3.16 33.23 22.93
C PRO A 211 2.63 32.45 21.72
N GLU A 212 2.81 32.97 20.50
CA GLU A 212 2.37 32.31 19.26
C GLU A 212 3.24 31.09 18.92
N GLY A 213 4.57 31.21 19.08
CA GLY A 213 5.48 30.07 19.01
C GLY A 213 5.18 29.01 20.08
N GLN A 214 4.87 29.42 21.31
CA GLN A 214 4.45 28.48 22.36
C GLN A 214 3.15 27.75 22.02
N ARG A 215 2.14 28.45 21.45
CA ARG A 215 0.89 27.85 20.98
C ARG A 215 1.14 26.82 19.87
N LYS A 216 1.88 27.19 18.83
CA LYS A 216 2.24 26.29 17.72
C LYS A 216 3.06 25.07 18.17
N GLY A 217 3.94 25.24 19.14
CA GLY A 217 4.72 24.14 19.71
C GLY A 217 3.86 23.14 20.49
N ASP A 218 2.91 23.62 21.29
CA ASP A 218 1.94 22.73 21.96
C ASP A 218 1.05 22.00 20.95
N GLU A 219 0.57 22.70 19.91
CA GLU A 219 -0.21 22.11 18.83
C GLU A 219 0.58 21.08 18.00
N LEU A 220 1.90 21.29 17.82
CA LEU A 220 2.81 20.33 17.19
C LEU A 220 3.00 19.07 18.06
N PHE A 221 3.40 19.25 19.32
CA PHE A 221 3.83 18.13 20.17
C PHE A 221 2.69 17.37 20.86
N ALA A 222 1.44 17.85 20.73
CA ALA A 222 0.23 17.10 21.01
C ALA A 222 -0.15 16.08 19.90
N LYS A 223 0.44 16.16 18.70
CA LYS A 223 0.17 15.23 17.59
C LYS A 223 0.87 13.88 17.82
N THR A 224 0.28 12.81 17.29
CA THR A 224 0.98 11.54 17.09
C THR A 224 1.95 11.68 15.91
N PRO A 225 3.23 11.30 16.02
CA PRO A 225 4.17 11.34 14.91
C PRO A 225 3.88 10.25 13.85
N PRO A 226 4.35 10.42 12.61
CA PRO A 226 4.50 9.33 11.65
C PRO A 226 5.44 8.26 12.21
N ARG A 227 5.16 6.98 11.91
CA ARG A 227 5.89 5.83 12.47
C ARG A 227 7.40 5.91 12.21
N LEU A 228 7.79 6.34 11.02
CA LEU A 228 9.21 6.43 10.64
C LEU A 228 9.94 7.66 11.21
N MET A 229 9.25 8.49 12.00
CA MET A 229 9.81 9.69 12.65
C MET A 229 9.77 9.68 14.19
N GLU A 230 9.17 8.68 14.83
CA GLU A 230 8.93 8.60 16.29
C GLU A 230 10.15 9.03 17.12
N VAL A 231 11.34 8.44 16.87
CA VAL A 231 12.57 8.73 17.61
C VAL A 231 12.99 10.20 17.51
N SER A 232 13.01 10.75 16.29
CA SER A 232 13.37 12.15 16.05
C SER A 232 12.31 13.14 16.55
N PHE A 233 11.04 12.74 16.58
CA PHE A 233 9.97 13.57 17.12
C PHE A 233 10.03 13.64 18.65
N GLU A 234 10.27 12.52 19.34
CA GLU A 234 10.43 12.53 20.80
C GLU A 234 11.73 13.23 21.23
N GLU A 235 12.80 13.22 20.41
CA GLU A 235 14.00 14.07 20.63
C GLU A 235 13.66 15.57 20.55
N LEU A 236 12.99 16.00 19.47
CA LEU A 236 12.50 17.38 19.30
C LEU A 236 11.58 17.80 20.46
N LYS A 237 10.69 16.92 20.89
CA LYS A 237 9.72 17.13 21.97
C LYS A 237 10.38 17.20 23.34
N ALA A 238 11.37 16.35 23.61
CA ALA A 238 12.19 16.42 24.82
C ALA A 238 13.00 17.72 24.90
N SER A 239 13.44 18.26 23.76
CA SER A 239 14.07 19.59 23.69
C SER A 239 13.04 20.72 23.85
N TRP A 240 11.87 20.64 23.21
CA TRP A 240 10.78 21.61 23.36
C TRP A 240 10.33 21.76 24.82
N ASN A 241 10.22 20.64 25.55
CA ASN A 241 9.83 20.66 26.97
C ASN A 241 10.82 21.45 27.87
N LYS A 242 12.05 21.72 27.40
CA LYS A 242 12.99 22.64 28.05
C LYS A 242 12.92 24.06 27.46
N ALA A 243 12.90 24.17 26.13
CA ALA A 243 12.86 25.45 25.44
C ALA A 243 11.58 26.24 25.74
N LYS A 244 10.42 25.60 25.86
CA LYS A 244 9.15 26.25 26.18
C LYS A 244 9.19 27.09 27.47
N PRO A 245 9.52 26.55 28.66
CA PRO A 245 9.65 27.38 29.86
C PRO A 245 10.86 28.33 29.81
N ALA A 246 11.89 28.02 29.03
CA ALA A 246 13.00 28.93 28.80
C ALA A 246 12.59 30.20 28.01
N LEU A 247 11.73 30.08 26.99
CA LEU A 247 11.17 31.22 26.24
C LEU A 247 10.42 32.17 27.18
N SER A 248 9.60 31.67 28.11
CA SER A 248 8.92 32.52 29.10
C SER A 248 9.88 33.23 30.05
N LYS A 249 11.00 32.58 30.44
CA LYS A 249 12.07 33.23 31.23
C LYS A 249 12.78 34.33 30.43
N PHE A 250 13.03 34.10 29.15
CA PHE A 250 13.66 35.09 28.27
C PHE A 250 12.74 36.29 28.04
N LEU A 251 11.44 36.07 27.80
CA LEU A 251 10.45 37.16 27.69
C LEU A 251 10.43 38.02 28.96
N ALA A 252 10.29 37.40 30.13
CA ALA A 252 10.28 38.11 31.41
C ALA A 252 11.59 38.90 31.68
N TYR A 253 12.73 38.44 31.16
CA TYR A 253 13.97 39.21 31.18
C TYR A 253 13.90 40.45 30.27
N VAL A 254 13.48 40.28 29.01
CA VAL A 254 13.33 41.42 28.07
C VAL A 254 12.32 42.45 28.60
N GLU A 255 11.22 42.00 29.20
CA GLU A 255 10.22 42.84 29.88
C GLU A 255 10.76 43.58 31.12
N SER A 256 11.82 43.08 31.75
CA SER A 256 12.45 43.73 32.92
C SER A 256 13.40 44.89 32.59
N LEU A 257 13.76 45.06 31.31
CA LEU A 257 14.66 46.12 30.85
C LEU A 257 13.94 47.48 30.73
N ASP A 258 14.69 48.59 30.85
CA ASP A 258 14.13 49.94 30.70
C ASP A 258 13.73 50.20 29.24
N ALA A 259 12.41 50.18 29.01
CA ALA A 259 11.72 50.40 27.74
C ALA A 259 12.24 51.60 26.91
N SER A 260 12.76 52.65 27.54
CA SER A 260 13.25 53.88 26.89
C SER A 260 14.68 53.77 26.33
N THR A 261 15.44 52.75 26.73
CA THR A 261 16.87 52.61 26.39
C THR A 261 17.06 52.06 24.98
N PRO A 262 18.02 52.58 24.17
CA PRO A 262 18.43 51.93 22.92
C PRO A 262 19.15 50.61 23.21
N LEU A 263 18.72 49.51 22.59
CA LEU A 263 19.23 48.16 22.86
C LEU A 263 19.98 47.59 21.66
N ASN A 264 21.21 47.11 21.88
CA ASN A 264 21.91 46.28 20.91
C ASN A 264 21.51 44.80 21.10
N LEU A 265 20.93 44.18 20.07
CA LEU A 265 20.40 42.80 20.15
C LEU A 265 21.47 41.75 20.48
N SER A 266 22.77 42.03 20.29
CA SER A 266 23.84 41.12 20.72
C SER A 266 23.92 40.98 22.25
N GLU A 267 23.48 41.98 23.01
CA GLU A 267 23.55 42.00 24.48
C GLU A 267 22.56 41.01 25.10
N LEU A 268 21.41 40.77 24.45
CA LEU A 268 20.43 39.76 24.84
C LEU A 268 21.00 38.34 24.87
N ASN A 269 22.02 38.06 24.06
CA ASN A 269 22.71 36.77 24.00
C ASN A 269 23.83 36.64 25.05
N GLN A 270 24.11 37.69 25.83
CA GLN A 270 25.15 37.71 26.86
C GLN A 270 24.63 38.20 28.23
N PRO A 271 23.51 37.65 28.76
CA PRO A 271 23.00 38.03 30.07
C PRO A 271 24.00 37.69 31.17
N ASN A 272 24.04 38.46 32.25
CA ASN A 272 24.94 38.16 33.38
C ASN A 272 24.43 37.00 34.27
N ASP A 273 23.11 36.75 34.29
CA ASP A 273 22.51 35.69 35.10
C ASP A 273 22.75 34.28 34.53
N ALA A 274 23.08 33.33 35.41
CA ALA A 274 23.42 31.97 35.02
C ALA A 274 22.20 31.09 34.65
N GLN A 275 21.02 31.35 35.23
CA GLN A 275 19.80 30.61 34.88
C GLN A 275 19.26 31.06 33.51
N LEU A 276 19.42 32.34 33.19
CA LEU A 276 19.07 32.92 31.91
C LEU A 276 20.04 32.50 30.79
N LYS A 277 21.35 32.39 31.08
CA LYS A 277 22.30 31.73 30.15
C LYS A 277 21.87 30.29 29.82
N ALA A 278 21.48 29.51 30.82
CA ALA A 278 21.00 28.14 30.61
C ALA A 278 19.69 28.11 29.79
N ALA A 279 18.76 29.03 30.05
CA ALA A 279 17.52 29.16 29.28
C ALA A 279 17.80 29.49 27.79
N ILE A 280 18.74 30.39 27.50
CA ILE A 280 19.14 30.70 26.12
C ILE A 280 19.78 29.48 25.44
N GLU A 281 20.60 28.68 26.14
CA GLU A 281 21.17 27.46 25.56
C GLU A 281 20.13 26.36 25.33
N ASP A 282 19.09 26.23 26.16
CA ASP A 282 17.94 25.35 25.89
C ASP A 282 17.18 25.78 24.61
N ILE A 283 16.96 27.09 24.42
CA ILE A 283 16.34 27.65 23.20
C ILE A 283 17.23 27.41 21.97
N ASN A 284 18.52 27.71 22.05
CA ASN A 284 19.48 27.49 20.96
C ASN A 284 19.65 26.00 20.61
N THR A 285 19.52 25.11 21.59
CA THR A 285 19.53 23.66 21.38
C THR A 285 18.30 23.22 20.61
N PHE A 286 17.12 23.73 20.97
CA PHE A 286 15.88 23.45 20.23
C PHE A 286 15.95 23.95 18.78
N GLY A 287 16.40 25.19 18.55
CA GLY A 287 16.58 25.75 17.21
C GLY A 287 17.50 24.89 16.33
N ARG A 288 18.67 24.49 16.85
CA ARG A 288 19.61 23.59 16.15
C ARG A 288 18.99 22.23 15.79
N LEU A 289 18.15 21.66 16.67
CA LEU A 289 17.46 20.39 16.40
C LEU A 289 16.34 20.54 15.37
N VAL A 290 15.60 21.65 15.39
CA VAL A 290 14.60 22.01 14.37
C VAL A 290 15.26 22.14 12.99
N ASP A 291 16.37 22.87 12.90
CA ASP A 291 17.14 23.00 11.65
C ASP A 291 17.71 21.66 11.18
N ALA A 292 18.23 20.82 12.08
CA ALA A 292 18.70 19.48 11.74
C ALA A 292 17.54 18.59 11.22
N ALA A 293 16.35 18.69 11.80
CA ALA A 293 15.17 17.95 11.37
C ALA A 293 14.67 18.42 9.99
N ILE A 294 14.64 19.74 9.73
CA ILE A 294 14.29 20.32 8.43
C ILE A 294 15.27 19.89 7.35
N ASN A 295 16.57 19.99 7.60
CA ASN A 295 17.60 19.60 6.64
C ASN A 295 17.64 18.08 6.38
N LYS A 296 17.39 17.24 7.39
CA LYS A 296 17.32 15.77 7.23
C LYS A 296 16.07 15.30 6.48
N ASN A 297 14.97 16.03 6.60
CA ASN A 297 13.68 15.72 6.00
C ASN A 297 13.27 16.84 5.03
N SER A 298 14.13 17.15 4.06
CA SER A 298 13.79 18.14 3.03
C SER A 298 12.66 17.63 2.13
N ALA A 299 11.94 18.54 1.47
CA ALA A 299 10.89 18.20 0.52
C ALA A 299 11.36 17.22 -0.58
N TYR A 300 12.63 17.34 -1.01
CA TYR A 300 13.26 16.43 -1.97
C TYR A 300 13.56 15.04 -1.37
N ASP A 301 14.03 14.97 -0.12
CA ASP A 301 14.32 13.69 0.56
C ASP A 301 13.04 12.91 0.87
N ILE A 302 11.94 13.62 1.15
CA ILE A 302 10.62 13.01 1.32
C ILE A 302 10.08 12.49 -0.03
N LEU A 303 10.14 13.27 -1.11
CA LEU A 303 9.63 12.84 -2.42
C LEU A 303 10.46 11.76 -3.13
N SER A 304 11.72 11.63 -2.76
CA SER A 304 12.61 10.52 -3.15
C SER A 304 12.61 9.35 -2.17
N TYR A 305 11.74 9.40 -1.15
CA TYR A 305 11.51 8.35 -0.16
C TYR A 305 12.76 7.90 0.62
N ARG A 306 13.76 8.78 0.80
CA ARG A 306 15.02 8.47 1.51
C ARG A 306 14.82 8.18 3.00
N PHE A 307 13.65 8.49 3.55
CA PHE A 307 13.21 8.09 4.88
C PHE A 307 12.84 6.59 4.99
N ALA A 308 12.59 5.90 3.87
CA ALA A 308 12.19 4.49 3.87
C ALA A 308 13.40 3.60 4.18
N GLN A 309 13.38 2.98 5.36
CA GLN A 309 14.40 2.05 5.86
C GLN A 309 13.75 0.72 6.30
N GLY A 310 14.54 -0.35 6.40
CA GLY A 310 14.06 -1.66 6.83
C GLY A 310 13.01 -2.24 5.88
N ASP A 311 11.92 -2.77 6.42
CA ASP A 311 10.85 -3.45 5.68
C ASP A 311 10.33 -2.65 4.47
N LEU A 312 10.20 -1.33 4.61
CA LEU A 312 9.70 -0.46 3.54
C LEU A 312 10.72 -0.32 2.39
N GLN A 313 12.02 -0.36 2.72
CA GLN A 313 13.10 -0.40 1.74
C GLN A 313 13.18 -1.77 1.04
N ALA A 314 12.90 -2.85 1.76
CA ALA A 314 12.83 -4.21 1.21
C ALA A 314 11.68 -4.34 0.20
N LYS A 315 10.45 -3.97 0.57
CA LYS A 315 9.31 -3.92 -0.36
C LYS A 315 9.59 -3.06 -1.60
N MET A 316 10.29 -1.93 -1.43
CA MET A 316 10.67 -1.05 -2.54
C MET A 316 11.73 -1.65 -3.48
N SER A 317 12.48 -2.69 -3.08
CA SER A 317 13.39 -3.40 -3.99
C SER A 317 12.68 -4.44 -4.86
N GLU A 318 11.59 -5.04 -4.36
CA GLU A 318 10.76 -6.03 -5.07
C GLU A 318 10.12 -5.45 -6.36
N VAL A 319 9.92 -4.12 -6.40
CA VAL A 319 9.54 -3.36 -7.60
C VAL A 319 10.44 -3.69 -8.81
N GLY A 320 11.75 -3.80 -8.58
CA GLY A 320 12.72 -4.13 -9.62
C GLY A 320 12.65 -5.57 -10.11
N ASP A 321 12.12 -6.50 -9.32
CA ASP A 321 11.89 -7.89 -9.73
C ASP A 321 10.53 -8.07 -10.39
N VAL A 322 9.54 -7.25 -10.07
CA VAL A 322 8.28 -7.17 -10.82
C VAL A 322 8.51 -6.60 -12.23
N GLN A 323 9.31 -5.54 -12.37
CA GLN A 323 9.65 -5.00 -13.70
C GLN A 323 10.32 -6.06 -14.59
N LYS A 324 11.32 -6.79 -14.08
CA LYS A 324 11.99 -7.87 -14.85
C LYS A 324 10.99 -8.93 -15.34
N LYS A 325 10.00 -9.31 -14.53
CA LYS A 325 8.94 -10.25 -14.94
C LYS A 325 8.02 -9.67 -16.02
N ILE A 326 7.77 -8.36 -16.00
CA ILE A 326 7.03 -7.66 -17.06
C ILE A 326 7.88 -7.65 -18.35
N ASP A 327 9.15 -7.26 -18.27
CA ASP A 327 10.08 -7.23 -19.40
C ASP A 327 10.23 -8.63 -20.06
N GLU A 328 10.32 -9.69 -19.24
CA GLU A 328 10.35 -11.08 -19.70
C GLU A 328 9.04 -11.53 -20.34
N LEU A 329 7.89 -11.14 -19.78
CA LEU A 329 6.55 -11.44 -20.32
C LEU A 329 6.35 -10.77 -21.68
N THR A 330 6.65 -9.47 -21.76
CA THR A 330 6.57 -8.65 -22.99
C THR A 330 7.52 -9.21 -24.05
N LYS A 331 8.80 -9.43 -23.74
CA LYS A 331 9.78 -10.00 -24.68
C LYS A 331 9.40 -11.39 -25.22
N LYS A 332 8.61 -12.17 -24.47
CA LYS A 332 8.24 -13.54 -24.84
C LYS A 332 6.93 -13.64 -25.64
N TYR A 333 6.02 -12.69 -25.49
CA TYR A 333 4.65 -12.78 -26.05
C TYR A 333 4.15 -11.53 -26.78
N ASP A 334 4.84 -10.39 -26.65
CA ASP A 334 4.48 -9.11 -27.28
C ASP A 334 5.41 -8.82 -28.47
N THR A 335 5.60 -9.83 -29.33
CA THR A 335 6.36 -9.70 -30.58
C THR A 335 5.46 -9.15 -31.68
N ASN A 336 5.54 -7.83 -31.89
CA ASN A 336 5.27 -7.18 -33.18
C ASN A 336 6.58 -7.05 -33.98
#